data_AF-A0A4V1ZJC6-F1
#
_entry.id   AF-A0A4V1ZJC6-F1
#
_cell.length_a   1.000
_cell.length_b   1.000
_cell.length_c   1.000
_cell.angle_alpha   90.00
_cell.angle_beta   90.00
_cell.angle_gamma   90.00
#
_symmetry.space_group_name_H-M   'P 1'
#
loop_
_entity.id
_entity.type
_entity.pdbx_description
1 polymer ?
#
loop_
_entity_poly.entity_id
_entity_poly.type
_entity_poly.pdbx_seq_one_letter_code
_entity_poly.pdbx_strand_id
1 'polypeptide(L)'
;MRISLLVLVPMLLLAGCSRQNYVSKLKLAPLPEPEVLAPVETVTDAQLGPAYKAIETALTPSQADAAVTQIRQGSAMLLWLSGMANNTNVTPEIKAKRQAMMDEMNRVIAYLEQAGQIKRAQLEDGDSSDSTGEVTERLLYTRQGTANMYKLAKDIPDTPATAPGVAPAPAAASAPGAAGGAAGPLLDGERAWVRNCEDMLGNLRPLAPNETTLDDLYLHAARDWGGAKDQYERGVVPSRFSGADALFRQAFAKSAQGLPLLDQARRENSNSIALQGVDFYKEAYELIGKGLDEVRAAAK
;
A
#
# COMPACT_ATOMS: atom_id res chain seq x y z
N MET A 1 32.86 -59.81 35.04
CA MET A 1 31.59 -59.16 34.66
C MET A 1 31.81 -58.41 33.35
N ARG A 2 31.25 -58.91 32.25
CA ARG A 2 31.26 -58.26 30.93
C ARG A 2 29.86 -57.67 30.73
N ILE A 3 29.75 -56.34 30.74
CA ILE A 3 28.49 -55.65 30.51
C ILE A 3 28.28 -55.56 28.99
N SER A 4 27.16 -56.10 28.53
CA SER A 4 26.75 -56.22 27.13
C SER A 4 26.64 -54.86 26.45
N LEU A 5 27.51 -54.62 25.46
CA LEU A 5 27.55 -53.44 24.59
C LEU A 5 26.71 -53.64 23.31
N LEU A 6 25.54 -54.28 23.42
CA LEU A 6 24.81 -54.82 22.25
C LEU A 6 23.34 -54.37 22.12
N VAL A 7 22.90 -53.35 22.87
CA VAL A 7 21.49 -52.88 22.84
C VAL A 7 21.34 -51.44 22.34
N LEU A 8 22.42 -50.72 22.01
CA LEU A 8 22.36 -49.27 21.71
C LEU A 8 22.45 -48.90 20.21
N VAL A 9 22.28 -49.86 19.30
CA VAL A 9 22.47 -49.62 17.85
C VAL A 9 21.20 -49.56 16.99
N PRO A 10 19.99 -50.03 17.35
CA PRO A 10 18.84 -49.88 16.44
C PRO A 10 18.18 -48.49 16.44
N MET A 11 18.43 -47.62 17.43
CA MET A 11 17.73 -46.33 17.50
C MET A 11 18.35 -45.19 16.68
N LEU A 12 19.55 -45.37 16.11
CA LEU A 12 20.20 -44.34 15.28
C LEU A 12 19.88 -44.45 13.78
N LEU A 13 19.06 -45.44 13.36
CA LEU A 13 18.69 -45.67 11.96
C LEU A 13 17.28 -45.16 11.58
N LEU A 14 16.54 -44.52 12.50
CA LEU A 14 15.23 -43.91 12.21
C LEU A 14 15.28 -42.39 11.99
N ALA A 15 16.45 -41.75 12.07
CA ALA A 15 16.62 -40.32 11.74
C ALA A 15 16.87 -40.07 10.25
N GLY A 16 16.50 -41.01 9.38
CA GLY A 16 16.28 -40.77 7.96
C GLY A 16 14.96 -40.05 7.73
N CYS A 17 14.70 -38.94 8.44
CA CYS A 17 13.63 -38.03 8.09
C CYS A 17 14.00 -37.46 6.72
N SER A 18 13.46 -38.04 5.65
CA SER A 18 13.54 -37.44 4.33
C SER A 18 12.99 -36.03 4.47
N ARG A 19 13.85 -35.02 4.30
CA ARG A 19 13.44 -33.62 4.25
C ARG A 19 12.24 -33.54 3.31
N GLN A 20 11.04 -33.30 3.85
CA GLN A 20 9.87 -33.18 3.01
C GLN A 20 10.06 -31.94 2.16
N ASN A 21 9.97 -32.11 0.84
CA ASN A 21 10.00 -30.99 -0.10
C ASN A 21 8.58 -30.43 -0.20
N TYR A 22 8.31 -29.35 0.52
CA TYR A 22 6.96 -28.79 0.62
C TYR A 22 6.57 -28.07 -0.66
N VAL A 23 7.53 -27.54 -1.42
CA VAL A 23 7.28 -26.98 -2.76
C VAL A 23 6.60 -28.02 -3.66
N SER A 24 7.13 -29.25 -3.71
CA SER A 24 6.58 -30.36 -4.47
C SER A 24 5.26 -30.86 -3.89
N LYS A 25 5.18 -31.00 -2.56
CA LYS A 25 3.96 -31.45 -1.84
C LYS A 25 2.77 -30.54 -2.10
N LEU A 26 3.01 -29.23 -2.02
CA LEU A 26 1.99 -28.19 -2.22
C LEU A 26 1.76 -27.87 -3.70
N LYS A 27 2.53 -28.47 -4.62
CA LYS A 27 2.49 -28.20 -6.07
C LYS A 27 2.62 -26.71 -6.38
N LEU A 28 3.52 -26.02 -5.68
CA LEU A 28 3.73 -24.60 -5.87
C LEU A 28 4.34 -24.35 -7.25
N ALA A 29 3.84 -23.31 -7.93
CA ALA A 29 4.39 -22.91 -9.21
C ALA A 29 5.88 -22.54 -9.06
N PRO A 30 6.77 -22.96 -9.96
CA PRO A 30 8.15 -22.51 -9.94
C PRO A 30 8.19 -21.00 -10.16
N LEU A 31 8.95 -20.29 -9.31
CA LEU A 31 9.16 -18.85 -9.44
C LEU A 31 10.54 -18.58 -10.05
N PRO A 32 10.65 -17.63 -11.00
CA PRO A 32 11.93 -17.32 -11.63
C PRO A 32 12.85 -16.65 -10.62
N GLU A 33 14.04 -17.22 -10.42
CA GLU A 33 15.05 -16.67 -9.51
C GLU A 33 15.26 -15.17 -9.75
N PRO A 34 15.34 -14.37 -8.67
CA PRO A 34 15.55 -12.94 -8.82
C PRO A 34 16.94 -12.70 -9.41
N GLU A 35 17.00 -11.83 -10.41
CA GLU A 35 18.28 -11.41 -10.96
C GLU A 35 19.05 -10.62 -9.89
N VAL A 36 20.29 -10.99 -9.62
CA VAL A 36 21.10 -10.32 -8.59
C VAL A 36 21.67 -9.03 -9.18
N LEU A 37 20.98 -7.91 -8.99
CA LEU A 37 21.38 -6.61 -9.57
C LEU A 37 22.53 -5.89 -8.81
N ALA A 38 23.48 -6.64 -8.22
CA ALA A 38 24.55 -6.23 -7.29
C ALA A 38 24.10 -6.10 -5.82
N PRO A 39 25.00 -6.29 -4.83
CA PRO A 39 24.65 -6.21 -3.41
C PRO A 39 24.17 -4.81 -3.04
N VAL A 40 22.95 -4.70 -2.53
CA VAL A 40 22.41 -3.46 -2.00
C VAL A 40 22.53 -3.52 -0.48
N GLU A 41 23.42 -2.69 0.09
CA GLU A 41 23.77 -2.76 1.52
C GLU A 41 22.64 -2.29 2.48
N THR A 42 21.53 -1.72 2.01
CA THR A 42 20.65 -0.95 2.91
C THR A 42 19.17 -0.86 2.53
N VAL A 43 18.57 -1.86 1.88
CA VAL A 43 17.09 -1.93 1.89
C VAL A 43 16.66 -2.43 3.27
N THR A 44 16.19 -1.49 4.06
CA THR A 44 16.04 -1.62 5.51
C THR A 44 15.00 -2.67 5.88
N ASP A 45 15.37 -3.50 6.86
CA ASP A 45 14.47 -4.35 7.66
C ASP A 45 13.23 -3.60 8.21
N ALA A 46 13.16 -2.27 8.09
CA ALA A 46 12.07 -1.46 8.61
C ALA A 46 10.72 -1.70 7.91
N GLN A 47 10.69 -1.89 6.58
CA GLN A 47 9.41 -1.96 5.83
C GLN A 47 8.87 -3.37 5.67
N LEU A 48 9.74 -4.32 5.30
CA LEU A 48 9.35 -5.72 5.13
C LEU A 48 9.80 -6.61 6.29
N GLY A 49 10.74 -6.17 7.13
CA GLY A 49 11.23 -6.96 8.28
C GLY A 49 10.13 -7.38 9.25
N PRO A 50 9.08 -6.59 9.52
CA PRO A 50 7.96 -7.07 10.33
C PRO A 50 7.27 -8.30 9.71
N ALA A 51 7.08 -8.30 8.38
CA ALA A 51 6.46 -9.40 7.66
C ALA A 51 7.35 -10.63 7.55
N TYR A 52 8.65 -10.43 7.27
CA TYR A 52 9.65 -11.51 7.31
C TYR A 52 9.67 -12.19 8.68
N LYS A 53 9.80 -11.37 9.73
CA LYS A 53 9.86 -11.84 11.10
C LYS A 53 8.57 -12.56 11.48
N ALA A 54 7.41 -12.06 11.05
CA ALA A 54 6.13 -12.71 11.32
C ALA A 54 6.03 -14.13 10.72
N ILE A 55 6.49 -14.34 9.48
CA ILE A 55 6.55 -15.69 8.87
C ILE A 55 7.57 -16.57 9.60
N GLU A 56 8.77 -16.04 9.85
CA GLU A 56 9.87 -16.78 10.46
C GLU A 56 9.51 -17.26 11.87
N THR A 57 8.93 -16.38 12.68
CA THR A 57 8.53 -16.65 14.07
C THR A 57 7.13 -17.24 14.22
N ALA A 58 6.42 -17.55 13.14
CA ALA A 58 5.11 -18.19 13.23
C ALA A 58 5.23 -19.57 13.89
N LEU A 59 4.49 -19.77 14.97
CA LEU A 59 4.42 -21.02 15.73
C LEU A 59 3.11 -21.78 15.49
N THR A 60 2.12 -21.14 14.85
CA THR A 60 0.84 -21.75 14.49
C THR A 60 0.46 -21.47 13.03
N PRO A 61 -0.34 -22.36 12.39
CA PRO A 61 -0.88 -22.12 11.05
C PRO A 61 -1.61 -20.77 10.92
N SER A 62 -2.39 -20.40 11.94
CA SER A 62 -3.10 -19.12 11.97
C SER A 62 -2.17 -17.90 12.00
N GLN A 63 -1.02 -17.99 12.66
CA GLN A 63 -0.01 -16.93 12.64
C GLN A 63 0.65 -16.81 11.26
N ALA A 64 0.88 -17.93 10.57
CA ALA A 64 1.38 -17.90 9.19
C ALA A 64 0.36 -17.26 8.23
N ASP A 65 -0.92 -17.60 8.33
CA ASP A 65 -1.99 -17.00 7.53
C ASP A 65 -2.12 -15.49 7.79
N ALA A 66 -2.01 -15.07 9.06
CA ALA A 66 -1.99 -13.65 9.43
C ALA A 66 -0.79 -12.91 8.83
N ALA A 67 0.40 -13.53 8.83
CA ALA A 67 1.60 -12.96 8.22
C ALA A 67 1.45 -12.79 6.69
N VAL A 68 0.90 -13.79 6.00
CA VAL A 68 0.59 -13.70 4.55
C VAL A 68 -0.42 -12.58 4.28
N THR A 69 -1.43 -12.43 5.13
CA THR A 69 -2.43 -11.37 5.00
C THR A 69 -1.81 -9.99 5.18
N GLN A 70 -0.96 -9.81 6.19
CA GLN A 70 -0.21 -8.56 6.38
C GLN A 70 0.71 -8.23 5.20
N ILE A 71 1.29 -9.25 4.57
CA ILE A 71 2.11 -9.07 3.37
C ILE A 71 1.28 -8.57 2.20
N ARG A 72 0.10 -9.16 1.97
CA ARG A 72 -0.83 -8.69 0.92
C ARG A 72 -1.26 -7.24 1.16
N GLN A 73 -1.48 -6.88 2.41
CA GLN A 73 -1.84 -5.51 2.79
C GLN A 73 -0.64 -4.55 2.62
N GLY A 74 0.57 -4.94 3.02
CA GLY A 74 1.79 -4.16 2.86
C GLY A 74 2.22 -4.01 1.38
N SER A 75 1.96 -5.02 0.56
CA SER A 75 2.21 -4.95 -0.88
C SER A 75 1.20 -4.07 -1.61
N ALA A 76 -0.04 -3.96 -1.14
CA ALA A 76 -0.97 -2.93 -1.61
C ALA A 76 -0.44 -1.51 -1.33
N MET A 77 0.29 -1.30 -0.22
CA MET A 77 0.95 -0.04 0.09
C MET A 77 2.18 0.21 -0.81
N LEU A 78 2.94 -0.83 -1.17
CA LEU A 78 4.04 -0.73 -2.15
C LEU A 78 3.50 -0.48 -3.58
N LEU A 79 2.37 -1.10 -3.94
CA LEU A 79 1.57 -0.80 -5.13
C LEU A 79 1.11 0.65 -5.16
N TRP A 80 0.77 1.21 -4.00
CA TRP A 80 0.40 2.62 -3.88
C TRP A 80 1.62 3.55 -4.04
N LEU A 81 2.77 3.23 -3.44
CA LEU A 81 4.01 3.98 -3.64
C LEU A 81 4.47 3.96 -5.11
N SER A 82 4.24 2.86 -5.82
CA SER A 82 4.47 2.75 -7.27
C SER A 82 3.34 3.36 -8.12
N GLY A 83 2.17 3.57 -7.51
CA GLY A 83 0.92 4.10 -8.06
C GLY A 83 0.93 5.55 -8.52
N MET A 84 2.06 6.27 -8.47
CA MET A 84 2.27 7.48 -9.29
C MET A 84 2.35 7.18 -10.82
N ALA A 85 1.91 5.99 -11.25
CA ALA A 85 2.01 5.42 -12.59
C ALA A 85 1.09 6.06 -13.64
N ASN A 86 -0.02 6.69 -13.26
CA ASN A 86 -1.03 7.16 -14.20
C ASN A 86 -0.86 8.61 -14.70
N ASN A 87 0.27 9.25 -14.45
CA ASN A 87 0.53 10.55 -15.03
C ASN A 87 0.83 10.38 -16.54
N THR A 88 -0.01 10.91 -17.42
CA THR A 88 0.08 10.70 -18.89
C THR A 88 1.31 11.33 -19.56
N ASN A 89 2.17 12.01 -18.79
CA ASN A 89 3.34 12.75 -19.27
C ASN A 89 4.69 12.06 -19.01
N VAL A 90 4.72 10.76 -18.67
CA VAL A 90 5.99 10.02 -18.51
C VAL A 90 6.55 9.53 -19.83
N THR A 91 7.87 9.62 -19.98
CA THR A 91 8.59 9.09 -21.15
C THR A 91 8.44 7.56 -21.24
N PRO A 92 8.59 6.97 -22.45
CA PRO A 92 8.56 5.51 -22.60
C PRO A 92 9.58 4.78 -21.72
N GLU A 93 10.75 5.39 -21.48
CA GLU A 93 11.78 4.84 -20.60
C GLU A 93 11.30 4.75 -19.14
N ILE A 94 10.68 5.81 -18.61
CA ILE A 94 10.14 5.80 -17.24
C ILE A 94 8.98 4.80 -17.13
N LYS A 95 8.15 4.69 -18.18
CA LYS A 95 7.08 3.68 -18.23
C LYS A 95 7.65 2.25 -18.17
N ALA A 96 8.73 1.97 -18.88
CA ALA A 96 9.41 0.67 -18.84
C ALA A 96 10.01 0.37 -17.46
N LYS A 97 10.68 1.34 -16.82
CA LYS A 97 11.22 1.18 -15.46
C LYS A 97 10.11 0.93 -14.42
N ARG A 98 8.99 1.65 -14.53
CA ARG A 98 7.81 1.43 -13.68
C ARG A 98 7.23 0.03 -13.87
N GLN A 99 7.10 -0.43 -15.12
CA GLN A 99 6.63 -1.78 -15.39
C GLN A 99 7.57 -2.84 -14.79
N ALA A 100 8.89 -2.69 -14.97
CA ALA A 100 9.87 -3.58 -14.36
C ALA A 100 9.76 -3.62 -12.83
N MET A 101 9.52 -2.47 -12.19
CA MET A 101 9.30 -2.41 -10.74
C MET A 101 8.01 -3.14 -10.32
N MET A 102 6.93 -3.01 -11.08
CA MET A 102 5.68 -3.74 -10.85
C MET A 102 5.86 -5.26 -11.00
N ASP A 103 6.59 -5.68 -12.03
CA ASP A 103 6.90 -7.09 -12.28
C ASP A 103 7.74 -7.68 -11.13
N GLU A 104 8.72 -6.91 -10.64
CA GLU A 104 9.54 -7.33 -9.50
C GLU A 104 8.74 -7.39 -8.20
N MET A 105 7.83 -6.44 -7.98
CA MET A 105 6.93 -6.46 -6.83
C MET A 105 6.00 -7.67 -6.84
N ASN A 106 5.40 -8.00 -8.00
CA ASN A 106 4.57 -9.19 -8.15
C ASN A 106 5.36 -10.47 -7.82
N ARG A 107 6.64 -10.52 -8.21
CA ARG A 107 7.55 -11.63 -7.88
C ARG A 107 7.82 -11.73 -6.38
N VAL A 108 8.11 -10.61 -5.72
CA VAL A 108 8.32 -10.49 -4.26
C VAL A 108 7.09 -10.99 -3.50
N ILE A 109 5.89 -10.58 -3.91
CA ILE A 109 4.62 -11.05 -3.31
C ILE A 109 4.49 -12.56 -3.45
N ALA A 110 4.72 -13.09 -4.65
CA ALA A 110 4.63 -14.53 -4.90
C ALA A 110 5.60 -15.34 -4.02
N TYR A 111 6.84 -14.85 -3.83
CA TYR A 111 7.80 -15.50 -2.94
C TYR A 111 7.34 -15.53 -1.48
N LEU A 112 6.81 -14.42 -0.98
CA LEU A 112 6.28 -14.35 0.38
C LEU A 112 5.05 -15.23 0.60
N GLU A 113 4.15 -15.29 -0.38
CA GLU A 113 2.99 -16.19 -0.32
C GLU A 113 3.42 -17.65 -0.27
N GLN A 114 4.39 -18.05 -1.11
CA GLN A 114 4.96 -19.40 -1.06
C GLN A 114 5.62 -19.69 0.29
N ALA A 115 6.39 -18.74 0.84
CA ALA A 115 7.02 -18.90 2.15
C ALA A 115 5.98 -19.15 3.26
N GLY A 116 4.88 -18.39 3.26
CA GLY A 116 3.79 -18.56 4.21
C GLY A 116 3.05 -19.89 4.05
N GLN A 117 2.76 -20.32 2.81
CA GLN A 117 2.11 -21.60 2.53
C GLN A 117 2.99 -22.79 2.98
N ILE A 118 4.28 -22.72 2.71
CA ILE A 118 5.25 -23.74 3.13
C ILE A 118 5.32 -23.79 4.67
N LYS A 119 5.46 -22.64 5.32
CA LYS A 119 5.53 -22.55 6.80
C LYS A 119 4.25 -23.09 7.44
N ARG A 120 3.08 -22.77 6.88
CA ARG A 120 1.80 -23.32 7.33
C ARG A 120 1.76 -24.84 7.25
N ALA A 121 2.12 -25.41 6.09
CA ALA A 121 2.12 -26.85 5.91
C ALA A 121 3.08 -27.56 6.89
N GLN A 122 4.25 -26.97 7.14
CA GLN A 122 5.19 -27.47 8.16
C GLN A 122 4.56 -27.55 9.55
N LEU A 123 3.88 -26.48 9.95
CA LEU A 123 3.22 -26.43 11.25
C LEU A 123 2.05 -27.43 11.33
N GLU A 124 1.31 -27.64 10.23
CA GLU A 124 0.23 -28.63 10.15
C GLU A 124 0.73 -30.07 10.21
N ASP A 125 1.90 -30.37 9.61
CA ASP A 125 2.55 -31.68 9.67
C ASP A 125 3.31 -31.93 10.98
N GLY A 126 3.37 -30.94 11.88
CA GLY A 126 4.15 -31.03 13.12
C GLY A 126 5.66 -31.06 12.87
N ASP A 127 6.11 -30.60 11.70
CA ASP A 127 7.52 -30.44 11.36
C ASP A 127 8.07 -29.23 12.10
N SER A 128 8.63 -29.50 13.28
CA SER A 128 9.22 -28.50 14.17
C SER A 128 10.59 -28.03 13.71
N SER A 129 11.05 -28.42 12.51
CA SER A 129 12.32 -27.91 12.00
C SER A 129 12.21 -26.40 11.79
N ASP A 130 12.95 -25.66 12.61
CA ASP A 130 13.12 -24.21 12.51
C ASP A 130 13.47 -23.84 11.07
N SER A 131 12.48 -23.30 10.35
CA SER A 131 12.54 -22.91 8.95
C SER A 131 13.27 -23.93 8.06
N THR A 132 12.51 -24.82 7.42
CA THR A 132 13.05 -25.55 6.26
C THR A 132 13.81 -24.59 5.33
N GLY A 133 14.89 -25.09 4.72
CA GLY A 133 15.68 -24.31 3.78
C GLY A 133 14.83 -23.67 2.67
N GLU A 134 13.65 -24.22 2.38
CA GLU A 134 12.67 -23.69 1.43
C GLU A 134 12.04 -22.37 1.90
N VAL A 135 11.61 -22.25 3.16
CA VAL A 135 11.08 -20.98 3.71
C VAL A 135 12.19 -19.93 3.67
N THR A 136 13.37 -20.28 4.16
CA THR A 136 14.54 -19.38 4.20
C THR A 136 14.94 -18.91 2.80
N GLU A 137 14.95 -19.80 1.82
CA GLU A 137 15.23 -19.49 0.41
C GLU A 137 14.20 -18.51 -0.15
N ARG A 138 12.90 -18.74 0.07
CA ARG A 138 11.83 -17.85 -0.41
C ARG A 138 11.93 -16.45 0.23
N LEU A 139 12.25 -16.38 1.52
CA LEU A 139 12.48 -15.09 2.20
C LEU A 139 13.75 -14.40 1.68
N LEU A 140 14.82 -15.14 1.38
CA LEU A 140 16.04 -14.59 0.77
C LEU A 140 15.76 -13.98 -0.61
N TYR A 141 14.99 -14.67 -1.46
CA TYR A 141 14.61 -14.15 -2.77
C TYR A 141 13.72 -12.92 -2.69
N THR A 142 12.83 -12.86 -1.70
CA THR A 142 12.04 -11.66 -1.43
C THR A 142 12.94 -10.47 -1.08
N ARG A 143 13.98 -10.68 -0.25
CA ARG A 143 14.94 -9.62 0.10
C ARG A 143 15.65 -9.11 -1.15
N GLN A 144 16.10 -10.03 -2.00
CA GLN A 144 16.75 -9.68 -3.27
C GLN A 144 15.79 -8.90 -4.20
N GLY A 145 14.55 -9.34 -4.34
CA GLY A 145 13.58 -8.63 -5.18
C GLY A 145 13.24 -7.23 -4.65
N THR A 146 13.25 -7.05 -3.33
CA THR A 146 13.06 -5.73 -2.72
C THR A 146 14.26 -4.81 -2.98
N ALA A 147 15.48 -5.36 -2.92
CA ALA A 147 16.69 -4.63 -3.33
C ALA A 147 16.63 -4.18 -4.80
N ASN A 148 16.15 -5.07 -5.69
CA ASN A 148 15.96 -4.76 -7.10
C ASN A 148 14.91 -3.64 -7.29
N MET A 149 13.78 -3.69 -6.60
CA MET A 149 12.76 -2.63 -6.64
C MET A 149 13.32 -1.27 -6.21
N TYR A 150 14.10 -1.22 -5.13
CA TYR A 150 14.69 0.04 -4.65
C TYR A 150 15.68 0.63 -5.66
N LYS A 151 16.49 -0.22 -6.30
CA LYS A 151 17.40 0.19 -7.37
C LYS A 151 16.63 0.77 -8.56
N LEU A 152 15.58 0.07 -9.01
CA LEU A 152 14.71 0.53 -10.08
C LEU A 152 14.05 1.87 -9.74
N ALA A 153 13.61 2.05 -8.49
CA ALA A 153 13.02 3.30 -8.01
C ALA A 153 14.02 4.46 -8.01
N LYS A 154 15.27 4.23 -7.59
CA LYS A 154 16.33 5.25 -7.59
C LYS A 154 16.69 5.74 -8.99
N ASP A 155 16.58 4.87 -9.99
CA ASP A 155 16.86 5.19 -11.39
C ASP A 155 15.70 5.91 -12.09
N ILE A 156 14.57 6.11 -11.40
CA ILE A 156 13.50 7.00 -11.83
C ILE A 156 13.84 8.39 -11.29
N PRO A 157 14.21 9.36 -12.14
CA PRO A 157 14.53 10.70 -11.66
C PRO A 157 13.33 11.28 -10.89
N ASP A 158 13.59 11.82 -9.70
CA ASP A 158 12.66 12.69 -8.98
C ASP A 158 12.24 13.76 -9.96
N THR A 159 11.06 13.62 -10.56
CA THR A 159 10.60 14.59 -11.53
C THR A 159 9.96 15.70 -10.70
N PRO A 160 10.58 16.89 -10.52
CA PRO A 160 9.77 18.03 -10.15
C PRO A 160 8.72 18.17 -11.25
N ALA A 161 7.46 18.33 -10.87
CA ALA A 161 6.35 18.58 -11.79
C ALA A 161 6.45 19.98 -12.42
N THR A 162 7.64 20.45 -12.78
CA THR A 162 7.87 21.65 -13.55
C THR A 162 8.01 21.27 -15.01
N ALA A 163 6.93 21.50 -15.76
CA ALA A 163 6.99 21.54 -17.22
C ALA A 163 8.18 22.42 -17.66
N PRO A 164 8.98 22.00 -18.65
CA PRO A 164 10.06 22.84 -19.17
C PRO A 164 9.44 24.07 -19.86
N GLY A 165 9.55 25.24 -19.22
CA GLY A 165 9.25 26.52 -19.87
C GLY A 165 8.46 27.56 -19.05
N VAL A 166 7.97 27.26 -17.85
CA VAL A 166 7.30 28.28 -17.03
C VAL A 166 8.28 28.82 -16.00
N ALA A 167 8.83 30.01 -16.25
CA ALA A 167 9.60 30.73 -15.25
C ALA A 167 8.78 30.87 -13.96
N PRO A 168 9.40 30.75 -12.77
CA PRO A 168 8.68 30.94 -11.52
C PRO A 168 8.03 32.32 -11.52
N ALA A 169 6.70 32.35 -11.42
CA ALA A 169 5.97 33.60 -11.30
C ALA A 169 6.49 34.35 -10.07
N PRO A 170 6.77 35.67 -10.18
CA PRO A 170 7.24 36.44 -9.04
C PRO A 170 6.23 36.35 -7.91
N ALA A 171 6.73 36.20 -6.68
CA ALA A 171 5.93 36.14 -5.47
C ALA A 171 4.97 37.34 -5.42
N ALA A 172 3.69 37.08 -5.73
CA ALA A 172 2.65 38.09 -5.64
C ALA A 172 2.41 38.34 -4.15
N ALA A 173 2.77 39.55 -3.71
CA ALA A 173 2.48 40.04 -2.38
C ALA A 173 0.97 39.97 -2.13
N SER A 174 0.60 39.23 -1.08
CA SER A 174 -0.78 39.11 -0.61
C SER A 174 -1.28 40.46 -0.12
N ALA A 175 -2.23 41.06 -0.84
CA ALA A 175 -3.07 42.13 -0.32
C ALA A 175 -4.43 41.53 0.11
N PRO A 176 -4.91 41.81 1.32
CA PRO A 176 -6.25 41.39 1.74
C PRO A 176 -7.27 42.45 1.30
N GLY A 177 -8.27 42.07 0.51
CA GLY A 177 -9.40 42.96 0.27
C GLY A 177 -10.29 42.59 -0.91
N ALA A 178 -11.58 42.44 -0.60
CA ALA A 178 -12.75 42.47 -1.48
C ALA A 178 -13.03 41.23 -2.36
N ALA A 179 -13.93 40.40 -1.82
CA ALA A 179 -14.83 39.55 -2.59
C ALA A 179 -15.57 40.38 -3.64
N GLY A 180 -15.41 40.00 -4.90
CA GLY A 180 -16.00 40.68 -6.06
C GLY A 180 -15.29 40.33 -7.36
N GLY A 181 -14.79 39.10 -7.49
CA GLY A 181 -14.22 38.61 -8.75
C GLY A 181 -15.36 38.29 -9.71
N ALA A 182 -15.53 39.12 -10.73
CA ALA A 182 -16.55 38.97 -11.77
C ALA A 182 -16.52 37.57 -12.39
N ALA A 183 -17.70 37.09 -12.82
CA ALA A 183 -17.94 35.86 -13.58
C ALA A 183 -17.25 35.92 -14.97
N GLY A 184 -15.92 35.90 -14.95
CA GLY A 184 -15.07 35.81 -16.12
C GLY A 184 -14.67 34.36 -16.38
N PRO A 185 -14.29 34.03 -17.62
CA PRO A 185 -13.86 32.70 -17.99
C PRO A 185 -12.69 32.25 -17.09
N LEU A 186 -12.70 30.96 -16.73
CA LEU A 186 -11.65 30.38 -15.90
C LEU A 186 -10.26 30.62 -16.51
N LEU A 187 -9.26 30.84 -15.67
CA LEU A 187 -7.86 30.78 -16.08
C LEU A 187 -7.42 29.32 -16.25
N ASP A 188 -6.30 29.07 -16.95
CA ASP A 188 -5.79 27.70 -17.15
C ASP A 188 -5.48 26.98 -15.84
N GLY A 189 -4.90 27.68 -14.87
CA GLY A 189 -4.65 27.15 -13.52
C GLY A 189 -5.94 26.81 -12.78
N GLU A 190 -6.99 27.61 -12.97
CA GLU A 190 -8.31 27.37 -12.38
C GLU A 190 -8.97 26.14 -13.00
N ARG A 191 -8.95 26.00 -14.33
CA ARG A 191 -9.44 24.79 -15.03
C ARG A 191 -8.72 23.52 -14.61
N ALA A 192 -7.40 23.60 -14.41
CA ALA A 192 -6.61 22.46 -13.92
C ALA A 192 -7.04 22.07 -12.50
N TRP A 193 -7.23 23.06 -11.62
CA TRP A 193 -7.71 22.83 -10.26
C TRP A 193 -9.12 22.25 -10.22
N VAL A 194 -10.07 22.78 -11.01
CA VAL A 194 -11.45 22.23 -11.10
C VAL A 194 -11.43 20.77 -11.53
N ARG A 195 -10.68 20.42 -12.58
CA ARG A 195 -10.56 19.02 -13.04
C ARG A 195 -9.96 18.12 -11.96
N ASN A 196 -8.94 18.60 -11.26
CA ASN A 196 -8.33 17.87 -10.15
C ASN A 196 -9.37 17.55 -9.05
N CYS A 197 -10.23 18.51 -8.70
CA CYS A 197 -11.31 18.29 -7.73
C CYS A 197 -12.38 17.30 -8.24
N GLU A 198 -12.71 17.32 -9.53
CA GLU A 198 -13.68 16.37 -10.12
C GLU A 198 -13.10 14.94 -10.20
N ASP A 199 -11.83 14.80 -10.59
CA ASP A 199 -11.11 13.52 -10.60
C ASP A 199 -11.02 12.93 -9.18
N MET A 200 -10.76 13.78 -8.18
CA MET A 200 -10.72 13.40 -6.77
C MET A 200 -12.04 12.78 -6.33
N LEU A 201 -13.19 13.40 -6.64
CA LEU A 201 -14.50 12.85 -6.28
C LEU A 201 -14.83 11.57 -7.07
N GLY A 202 -14.42 11.49 -8.34
CA GLY A 202 -14.54 10.26 -9.13
C GLY A 202 -13.79 9.07 -8.51
N ASN A 203 -12.69 9.33 -7.81
CA ASN A 203 -11.91 8.33 -7.10
C ASN A 203 -12.45 8.03 -5.68
N LEU A 204 -13.22 8.94 -5.08
CA LEU A 204 -13.84 8.73 -3.78
C LEU A 204 -15.11 7.89 -3.92
N ARG A 205 -15.04 6.61 -3.55
CA ARG A 205 -16.23 5.76 -3.44
C ARG A 205 -16.92 5.99 -2.08
N PRO A 206 -18.25 6.14 -2.04
CA PRO A 206 -18.99 6.12 -0.79
C PRO A 206 -18.73 4.82 -0.02
N LEU A 207 -18.46 4.92 1.28
CA LEU A 207 -18.31 3.73 2.12
C LEU A 207 -19.70 3.14 2.40
N ALA A 208 -19.92 1.91 1.94
CA ALA A 208 -21.12 1.13 2.25
C ALA A 208 -20.79 0.06 3.32
N PRO A 209 -21.30 0.16 4.55
CA PRO A 209 -20.93 -0.73 5.66
C PRO A 209 -21.39 -2.18 5.49
N ASN A 210 -22.25 -2.43 4.49
CA ASN A 210 -22.90 -3.70 4.20
C ASN A 210 -22.31 -4.45 3.00
N GLU A 211 -21.30 -3.89 2.33
CA GLU A 211 -20.69 -4.49 1.12
C GLU A 211 -19.23 -4.94 1.33
N THR A 212 -18.65 -4.75 2.51
CA THR A 212 -17.20 -4.89 2.75
C THR A 212 -16.87 -5.36 4.17
N THR A 213 -15.71 -6.00 4.36
CA THR A 213 -15.20 -6.34 5.69
C THR A 213 -14.71 -5.09 6.44
N LEU A 214 -14.52 -5.16 7.76
CA LEU A 214 -13.95 -4.04 8.55
C LEU A 214 -12.54 -3.66 8.09
N ASP A 215 -11.75 -4.64 7.63
CA ASP A 215 -10.43 -4.40 7.03
C ASP A 215 -10.56 -3.65 5.71
N ASP A 216 -11.47 -4.05 4.84
CA ASP A 216 -11.72 -3.36 3.56
C ASP A 216 -12.22 -1.92 3.79
N LEU A 217 -13.12 -1.73 4.76
CA LEU A 217 -13.63 -0.41 5.14
C LEU A 217 -12.50 0.52 5.58
N TYR A 218 -11.61 0.03 6.47
CA TYR A 218 -10.46 0.80 6.92
C TYR A 218 -9.49 1.10 5.77
N LEU A 219 -9.15 0.11 4.96
CA LEU A 219 -8.20 0.27 3.84
C LEU A 219 -8.75 1.23 2.78
N HIS A 220 -10.04 1.15 2.43
CA HIS A 220 -10.68 2.09 1.54
C HIS A 220 -10.64 3.52 2.09
N ALA A 221 -11.02 3.70 3.35
CA ALA A 221 -10.95 4.98 4.04
C ALA A 221 -9.53 5.56 4.04
N ALA A 222 -8.52 4.78 4.43
CA ALA A 222 -7.13 5.24 4.51
C ALA A 222 -6.57 5.60 3.13
N ARG A 223 -6.82 4.74 2.13
CA ARG A 223 -6.28 4.88 0.77
C ARG A 223 -6.95 6.00 0.00
N ASP A 224 -8.28 5.93 -0.12
CA ASP A 224 -9.03 6.75 -1.06
C ASP A 224 -9.12 8.20 -0.53
N TRP A 225 -9.37 8.37 0.78
CA TRP A 225 -9.43 9.70 1.38
C TRP A 225 -8.07 10.31 1.71
N GLY A 226 -7.08 9.48 2.08
CA GLY A 226 -5.70 9.94 2.26
C GLY A 226 -5.11 10.47 0.97
N GLY A 227 -5.25 9.71 -0.12
CA GLY A 227 -4.78 10.14 -1.45
C GLY A 227 -5.49 11.41 -1.95
N ALA A 228 -6.81 11.47 -1.79
CA ALA A 228 -7.59 12.67 -2.14
C ALA A 228 -7.12 13.92 -1.38
N LYS A 229 -6.87 13.80 -0.08
CA LYS A 229 -6.35 14.89 0.75
C LYS A 229 -4.98 15.36 0.28
N ASP A 230 -4.04 14.43 0.08
CA ASP A 230 -2.69 14.77 -0.37
C ASP A 230 -2.69 15.45 -1.74
N GLN A 231 -3.53 14.97 -2.65
CA GLN A 231 -3.73 15.56 -3.98
C GLN A 231 -4.31 16.98 -3.89
N TYR A 232 -5.22 17.20 -2.93
CA TYR A 232 -5.79 18.51 -2.65
C TYR A 232 -4.77 19.50 -2.07
N GLU A 233 -4.03 19.08 -1.04
CA GLU A 233 -3.09 19.95 -0.31
C GLU A 233 -1.87 20.37 -1.16
N ARG A 234 -1.54 19.61 -2.21
CA ARG A 234 -0.51 19.99 -3.19
C ARG A 234 -0.96 21.09 -4.17
N GLY A 235 -2.26 21.33 -4.29
CA GLY A 235 -2.82 22.33 -5.20
C GLY A 235 -2.81 23.74 -4.59
N VAL A 236 -2.42 24.74 -5.39
CA VAL A 236 -2.70 26.14 -5.04
C VAL A 236 -4.17 26.41 -5.32
N VAL A 237 -4.95 26.66 -4.27
CA VAL A 237 -6.37 26.99 -4.38
C VAL A 237 -6.52 28.42 -4.93
N PRO A 238 -7.19 28.62 -6.08
CA PRO A 238 -7.51 29.96 -6.56
C PRO A 238 -8.47 30.68 -5.61
N SER A 239 -8.22 31.98 -5.35
CA SER A 239 -8.99 32.77 -4.37
C SER A 239 -10.50 32.84 -4.66
N ARG A 240 -10.90 32.74 -5.93
CA ARG A 240 -12.32 32.71 -6.34
C ARG A 240 -13.08 31.47 -5.86
N PHE A 241 -12.37 30.41 -5.44
CA PHE A 241 -12.95 29.16 -4.92
C PHE A 241 -12.78 29.01 -3.41
N SER A 242 -12.62 30.12 -2.68
CA SER A 242 -12.42 30.09 -1.22
C SER A 242 -13.56 29.43 -0.43
N GLY A 243 -14.81 29.55 -0.92
CA GLY A 243 -15.96 28.84 -0.36
C GLY A 243 -15.82 27.32 -0.48
N ALA A 244 -15.53 26.84 -1.70
CA ALA A 244 -15.27 25.43 -1.96
C ALA A 244 -14.07 24.89 -1.17
N ASP A 245 -12.99 25.68 -1.02
CA ASP A 245 -11.85 25.28 -0.19
C ASP A 245 -12.21 25.09 1.27
N ALA A 246 -13.03 25.97 1.84
CA ALA A 246 -13.51 25.81 3.21
C ALA A 246 -14.30 24.49 3.37
N LEU A 247 -15.15 24.16 2.40
CA LEU A 247 -15.92 22.91 2.40
C LEU A 247 -15.02 21.67 2.25
N PHE A 248 -14.03 21.70 1.36
CA PHE A 248 -13.08 20.60 1.19
C PHE A 248 -12.22 20.38 2.44
N ARG A 249 -11.73 21.45 3.07
CA ARG A 249 -11.00 21.35 4.35
C ARG A 249 -11.86 20.76 5.45
N GLN A 250 -13.13 21.15 5.53
CA GLN A 250 -14.07 20.55 6.49
C GLN A 250 -14.30 19.07 6.20
N ALA A 251 -14.44 18.69 4.92
CA ALA A 251 -14.57 17.29 4.52
C ALA A 251 -13.36 16.45 4.97
N PHE A 252 -12.14 16.92 4.72
CA PHE A 252 -10.93 16.21 5.14
C PHE A 252 -10.76 16.18 6.67
N ALA A 253 -11.22 17.22 7.38
CA ALA A 253 -11.25 17.20 8.84
C ALA A 253 -12.21 16.13 9.37
N LYS A 254 -13.37 15.96 8.72
CA LYS A 254 -14.34 14.90 9.04
C LYS A 254 -13.80 13.51 8.72
N SER A 255 -13.20 13.31 7.56
CA SER A 255 -12.59 12.01 7.21
C SER A 255 -11.44 11.64 8.17
N ALA A 256 -10.66 12.62 8.63
CA ALA A 256 -9.63 12.41 9.64
C ALA A 256 -10.19 12.00 11.02
N GLN A 257 -11.42 12.39 11.36
CA GLN A 257 -12.11 11.95 12.58
C GLN A 257 -12.67 10.53 12.44
N GLY A 258 -13.07 10.13 11.22
CA GLY A 258 -13.58 8.78 10.95
C GLY A 258 -12.49 7.69 10.97
N LEU A 259 -11.28 7.99 10.50
CA LEU A 259 -10.22 6.98 10.34
C LEU A 259 -9.83 6.26 11.66
N PRO A 260 -9.62 6.96 12.79
CA PRO A 260 -9.32 6.31 14.07
C PRO A 260 -10.45 5.39 14.57
N LEU A 261 -11.71 5.76 14.29
CA LEU A 261 -12.88 4.94 14.64
C LEU A 261 -12.93 3.66 13.81
N LEU A 262 -12.61 3.73 12.52
CA LEU A 262 -12.53 2.53 11.68
C LEU A 262 -11.38 1.59 12.11
N ASP A 263 -10.22 2.14 12.49
CA ASP A 263 -9.12 1.33 13.04
C ASP A 263 -9.48 0.71 14.40
N GLN A 264 -10.18 1.46 15.25
CA GLN A 264 -10.72 0.92 16.52
C GLN A 264 -11.72 -0.20 16.26
N ALA A 265 -12.69 0.03 15.35
CA ALA A 265 -13.68 -0.95 14.97
C ALA A 265 -13.04 -2.24 14.46
N ARG A 266 -11.97 -2.13 13.66
CA ARG A 266 -11.17 -3.25 13.17
C ARG A 266 -10.50 -4.03 14.30
N ARG A 267 -9.83 -3.34 15.23
CA ARG A 267 -9.17 -3.97 16.39
C ARG A 267 -10.15 -4.66 17.33
N GLU A 268 -11.31 -4.06 17.53
CA GLU A 268 -12.35 -4.56 18.45
C GLU A 268 -13.38 -5.45 17.77
N ASN A 269 -13.26 -5.65 16.45
CA ASN A 269 -14.24 -6.33 15.60
C ASN A 269 -15.68 -5.83 15.83
N SER A 270 -15.85 -4.51 15.90
CA SER A 270 -17.09 -3.87 16.35
C SER A 270 -17.79 -3.10 15.23
N ASN A 271 -18.89 -3.65 14.72
CA ASN A 271 -19.69 -3.04 13.67
C ASN A 271 -20.36 -1.71 14.10
N SER A 272 -20.67 -1.54 15.39
CA SER A 272 -21.28 -0.30 15.87
C SER A 272 -20.29 0.87 15.83
N ILE A 273 -19.01 0.64 16.12
CA ILE A 273 -17.94 1.63 15.98
C ILE A 273 -17.66 1.90 14.50
N ALA A 274 -17.70 0.86 13.66
CA ALA A 274 -17.53 1.00 12.23
C ALA A 274 -18.58 1.92 11.61
N LEU A 275 -19.85 1.77 12.02
CA LEU A 275 -20.95 2.64 11.57
C LEU A 275 -20.71 4.11 11.94
N GLN A 276 -20.24 4.39 13.16
CA GLN A 276 -19.88 5.75 13.57
C GLN A 276 -18.75 6.32 12.69
N GLY A 277 -17.71 5.53 12.42
CA GLY A 277 -16.63 5.92 11.51
C GLY A 277 -17.15 6.22 10.10
N VAL A 278 -18.00 5.35 9.55
CA VAL A 278 -18.62 5.51 8.23
C VAL A 278 -19.47 6.78 8.14
N ASP A 279 -20.18 7.16 9.20
CA ASP A 279 -21.01 8.38 9.19
C ASP A 279 -20.16 9.65 9.03
N PHE A 280 -18.96 9.71 9.61
CA PHE A 280 -18.01 10.81 9.33
C PHE A 280 -17.61 10.88 7.86
N TYR A 281 -17.42 9.73 7.21
CA TYR A 281 -17.08 9.68 5.78
C TYR A 281 -18.26 10.07 4.88
N LYS A 282 -19.51 9.76 5.28
CA LYS A 282 -20.70 10.26 4.58
C LYS A 282 -20.81 11.78 4.67
N GLU A 283 -20.64 12.34 5.86
CA GLU A 283 -20.62 13.79 6.06
C GLU A 283 -19.50 14.46 5.23
N ALA A 284 -18.31 13.84 5.22
CA ALA A 284 -17.21 14.30 4.38
C ALA A 284 -17.58 14.27 2.89
N TYR A 285 -18.24 13.20 2.42
CA TYR A 285 -18.66 13.06 1.03
C TYR A 285 -19.67 14.13 0.61
N GLU A 286 -20.65 14.41 1.47
CA GLU A 286 -21.62 15.49 1.25
C GLU A 286 -20.94 16.87 1.16
N LEU A 287 -19.94 17.12 2.02
CA LEU A 287 -19.19 18.37 2.01
C LEU A 287 -18.37 18.55 0.72
N ILE A 288 -17.73 17.49 0.21
CA ILE A 288 -17.04 17.56 -1.09
C ILE A 288 -18.06 17.79 -2.22
N GLY A 289 -19.21 17.12 -2.18
CA GLY A 289 -20.29 17.36 -3.16
C GLY A 289 -20.70 18.84 -3.21
N LYS A 290 -20.97 19.45 -2.05
CA LYS A 290 -21.31 20.88 -1.94
C LYS A 290 -20.17 21.78 -2.44
N GLY A 291 -18.92 21.46 -2.09
CA GLY A 291 -17.75 22.20 -2.56
C GLY A 291 -17.65 22.18 -4.07
N LEU A 292 -17.85 21.03 -4.72
CA LEU A 292 -17.86 20.93 -6.18
C LEU A 292 -18.99 21.72 -6.83
N ASP A 293 -20.17 21.73 -6.22
CA ASP A 293 -21.28 22.55 -6.73
C ASP A 293 -20.95 24.04 -6.68
N GLU A 294 -20.26 24.51 -5.65
CA GLU A 294 -19.72 25.88 -5.60
C GLU A 294 -18.67 26.13 -6.68
N VAL A 295 -17.74 25.19 -6.90
CA VAL A 295 -16.75 25.30 -7.98
C VAL A 295 -17.44 25.42 -9.33
N ARG A 296 -18.44 24.57 -9.61
CA ARG A 296 -19.21 24.59 -10.86
C ARG A 296 -20.03 25.85 -11.02
N ALA A 297 -20.62 26.37 -9.94
CA ALA A 297 -21.35 27.62 -9.95
C ALA A 297 -20.42 28.81 -10.26
N ALA A 298 -19.23 28.83 -9.65
CA ALA A 298 -18.23 29.86 -9.87
C ALA A 298 -17.52 29.75 -11.23
N ALA A 299 -17.58 28.59 -11.89
CA ALA A 299 -16.99 28.34 -13.21
C ALA A 299 -17.90 28.71 -14.39
N LYS A 300 -19.19 28.92 -14.15
CA LYS A 300 -20.18 29.39 -15.14
C LYS A 300 -20.15 30.90 -15.26
#